data_AF-A0A349ELQ5-F1
#
_entry.id   AF-A0A349ELQ5-F1
#
_cell.length_a   1.000
_cell.length_b   1.000
_cell.length_c   1.000
_cell.angle_alpha   90.00
_cell.angle_beta   90.00
_cell.angle_gamma   90.00
#
_symmetry.space_group_name_H-M   'P 1'
#
loop_
_entity.id
_entity.type
_entity.pdbx_description
1 polymer ?
#
loop_
_entity_poly.entity_id
_entity_poly.type
_entity_poly.pdbx_seq_one_letter_code
_entity_poly.pdbx_strand_id
1 'polypeptide(L)'
;MDRKRVGFIAALISGVFAITLAACGGGGGGTTPPAPNIVVTDSVVSNSDLLVPFGTVILNSTSDQTVTVTNTGTADLIIGTVASANQLGVPFSITKDTCSGQTIAPAGSCELTVQFKPIAETSYPDSFDIPSNDPDTPTVTVYVDGTGTATPVPHITVTDSVGLGNDHTILFGNVTIGSTSDQTVTVTNTGTADLTIGVPAPFATPFGIAEQNCWGQTIAPNGTCTVTIRFSPIAETTYTGSYDITSNDPDTPTVTVSLNGTGATPPPSNTPALPISLPATGQTTCYDAAGAVVSCTGTGQDGERLKGVVWPIPRFVAGTGAELDCITDKLTGLMWAKNANMPAASMTWQQALDYIAAMNSSAGLCGYHDWRLPNKNELRSFAHYGQSSISTWLNNASQGFSNVGLFYWTSTTYMFNSLTSYAWGMSMSDAYLSMQPKGGGYSVWPVRGEDNTSPAPLYRTGQTTCYDQAGAATSCAGTGQDGEWLKGAAWPTARFTTNSDTTVTDRLSGLTWASIANTPTVTGTPSCTGGAQNWQSAFNYIACLNVNNYLGHNDWRLPNVNELQSLSNDDSGNSAGTWLNTQGFSNFQPNYWSSDTHLVYPSYGWVVNVVSGMAAAGKTSSYYVWPVRGGQ
;
A
#
# COMPACT_ATOMS: atom_id res chain seq x y z
N MET A 1 -9.86 37.31 14.20
CA MET A 1 -11.18 37.97 14.13
C MET A 1 -12.16 37.13 14.91
N ASP A 2 -13.04 37.81 15.65
CA ASP A 2 -13.63 37.42 16.93
C ASP A 2 -14.43 36.11 17.00
N ARG A 3 -14.22 35.39 18.11
CA ARG A 3 -15.27 34.64 18.83
C ARG A 3 -15.73 35.52 20.00
N LYS A 4 -17.04 35.69 20.21
CA LYS A 4 -17.57 36.15 21.51
C LYS A 4 -18.78 35.35 21.95
N ARG A 5 -18.77 35.08 23.26
CA ARG A 5 -19.75 34.37 24.08
C ARG A 5 -20.06 35.27 25.29
N VAL A 6 -21.31 35.20 25.75
CA VAL A 6 -21.82 35.47 27.12
C VAL A 6 -22.07 36.92 27.56
N GLY A 7 -23.28 37.16 28.13
CA GLY A 7 -23.57 38.25 29.06
C GLY A 7 -25.06 38.51 29.33
N PHE A 8 -25.59 37.92 30.42
CA PHE A 8 -26.87 38.25 31.10
C PHE A 8 -26.90 39.69 31.63
N ILE A 9 -28.04 40.39 31.58
CA ILE A 9 -28.42 41.46 32.53
C ILE A 9 -29.94 41.41 32.79
N ALA A 10 -30.30 41.23 34.06
CA ALA A 10 -31.62 41.50 34.63
C ALA A 10 -31.64 42.91 35.23
N ALA A 11 -32.77 43.64 35.13
CA ALA A 11 -32.99 44.90 35.81
C ALA A 11 -34.36 44.92 36.50
N LEU A 12 -34.33 45.09 37.83
CA LEU A 12 -35.44 45.40 38.72
C LEU A 12 -35.79 46.90 38.63
N ILE A 13 -37.08 47.24 38.65
CA ILE A 13 -37.57 48.48 39.28
C ILE A 13 -38.85 48.17 40.07
N SER A 14 -38.78 48.45 41.37
CA SER A 14 -39.87 48.42 42.35
C SER A 14 -40.74 49.67 42.25
N GLY A 15 -42.05 49.52 42.52
CA GLY A 15 -42.97 50.61 42.77
C GLY A 15 -44.16 50.12 43.59
N VAL A 16 -44.04 50.20 44.92
CA VAL A 16 -45.10 49.90 45.89
C VAL A 16 -45.90 51.19 46.13
N PHE A 17 -47.21 51.15 45.93
CA PHE A 17 -48.15 52.06 46.60
C PHE A 17 -49.22 51.20 47.27
N ALA A 18 -49.24 51.25 48.60
CA ALA A 18 -50.24 50.62 49.44
C ALA A 18 -51.52 51.48 49.44
N ILE A 19 -52.66 50.86 49.17
CA ILE A 19 -53.96 51.34 49.64
C ILE A 19 -54.58 50.24 50.49
N THR A 20 -54.94 50.65 51.70
CA THR A 20 -55.49 49.92 52.84
C THR A 20 -56.73 49.10 52.52
N LEU A 21 -56.73 47.83 52.96
CA LEU A 21 -57.93 47.02 53.18
C LEU A 21 -58.72 47.56 54.38
N ALA A 22 -60.02 47.82 54.17
CA ALA A 22 -61.04 47.75 55.19
C ALA A 22 -62.18 46.87 54.65
N ALA A 23 -62.43 45.76 55.32
CA ALA A 23 -63.44 44.79 54.96
C ALA A 23 -64.84 45.23 55.41
N CYS A 24 -65.83 45.06 54.54
CA CYS A 24 -67.22 44.72 54.85
C CYS A 24 -67.75 44.05 53.56
N GLY A 25 -68.01 42.76 53.52
CA GLY A 25 -69.19 42.14 54.11
C GLY A 25 -70.21 41.89 52.99
N GLY A 26 -70.12 40.73 52.34
CA GLY A 26 -71.05 40.32 51.28
C GLY A 26 -70.72 38.92 50.80
N GLY A 27 -71.31 37.91 51.43
CA GLY A 27 -71.24 36.53 50.97
C GLY A 27 -71.92 36.38 49.62
N GLY A 28 -71.12 36.02 48.62
CA GLY A 28 -71.56 35.45 47.37
C GLY A 28 -70.50 34.45 46.97
N GLY A 29 -70.86 33.18 46.83
CA GLY A 29 -70.00 32.21 46.15
C GLY A 29 -69.81 32.69 44.72
N GLY A 30 -68.78 33.49 44.49
CA GLY A 30 -68.39 33.96 43.17
C GLY A 30 -67.82 32.78 42.41
N THR A 31 -68.68 32.02 41.75
CA THR A 31 -68.27 31.17 40.65
C THR A 31 -67.57 32.07 39.65
N THR A 32 -66.30 31.82 39.35
CA THR A 32 -65.60 32.46 38.24
C THR A 32 -66.52 32.44 37.01
N PRO A 33 -66.72 33.57 36.30
CA PRO A 33 -67.57 33.58 35.13
C PRO A 33 -67.18 32.46 34.18
N PRO A 34 -68.14 31.70 33.60
CA PRO A 34 -67.82 30.68 32.61
C PRO A 34 -66.99 31.29 31.49
N ALA A 35 -65.83 30.71 31.23
CA ALA A 35 -64.90 31.18 30.19
C ALA A 35 -64.42 29.98 29.35
N PRO A 36 -64.35 30.13 28.02
CA PRO A 36 -63.71 29.13 27.17
C PRO A 36 -62.20 29.12 27.41
N ASN A 37 -61.55 27.97 27.19
CA ASN A 37 -60.10 27.84 27.28
C ASN A 37 -59.60 26.84 26.23
N ILE A 38 -58.79 27.29 25.29
CA ILE A 38 -58.26 26.48 24.18
C ILE A 38 -56.96 25.77 24.59
N VAL A 39 -56.93 24.45 24.38
CA VAL A 39 -55.69 23.66 24.46
C VAL A 39 -55.51 22.93 23.13
N VAL A 40 -54.33 23.07 22.55
CA VAL A 40 -53.97 22.42 21.28
C VAL A 40 -52.88 21.40 21.56
N THR A 41 -53.09 20.19 21.07
CA THR A 41 -52.13 19.09 21.14
C THR A 41 -51.99 18.41 19.79
N ASP A 42 -50.94 17.62 19.59
CA ASP A 42 -50.75 16.83 18.36
C ASP A 42 -50.49 15.34 18.65
N SER A 43 -50.36 14.55 17.58
CA SER A 43 -50.15 13.10 17.62
C SER A 43 -48.70 12.67 17.93
N VAL A 44 -47.74 13.60 18.04
CA VAL A 44 -46.33 13.34 18.33
C VAL A 44 -46.03 13.55 19.81
N VAL A 45 -45.07 12.79 20.36
CA VAL A 45 -44.67 12.87 21.77
C VAL A 45 -43.96 14.22 22.04
N SER A 46 -44.35 14.86 23.15
CA SER A 46 -44.20 16.30 23.46
C SER A 46 -45.37 17.19 23.00
N ASN A 47 -46.55 16.59 22.78
CA ASN A 47 -47.84 17.14 22.34
C ASN A 47 -48.40 18.44 22.98
N SER A 48 -47.63 19.24 23.72
CA SER A 48 -48.01 20.57 24.22
C SER A 48 -46.99 21.65 23.83
N ASP A 49 -46.03 21.32 22.96
CA ASP A 49 -44.97 22.22 22.49
C ASP A 49 -45.38 23.06 21.27
N LEU A 50 -46.57 22.82 20.72
CA LEU A 50 -47.11 23.47 19.52
C LEU A 50 -46.25 23.27 18.26
N LEU A 51 -45.43 22.21 18.22
CA LEU A 51 -44.64 21.82 17.07
C LEU A 51 -45.07 20.43 16.60
N VAL A 52 -45.46 20.31 15.33
CA VAL A 52 -45.82 19.05 14.70
C VAL A 52 -44.70 18.60 13.77
N PRO A 53 -43.76 17.75 14.23
CA PRO A 53 -42.66 17.31 13.40
C PRO A 53 -43.06 16.13 12.51
N PHE A 54 -42.82 16.28 11.20
CA PHE A 54 -43.03 15.24 10.20
C PHE A 54 -41.77 14.40 9.94
N GLY A 55 -40.61 14.83 10.46
CA GLY A 55 -39.33 14.15 10.25
C GLY A 55 -38.91 14.14 8.78
N THR A 56 -38.30 13.04 8.32
CA THR A 56 -37.89 12.85 6.92
C THR A 56 -38.96 12.08 6.14
N VAL A 57 -39.41 12.63 5.01
CA VAL A 57 -40.38 12.00 4.12
C VAL A 57 -39.80 11.90 2.71
N ILE A 58 -39.97 10.74 2.08
CA ILE A 58 -39.50 10.49 0.71
C ILE A 58 -40.28 11.38 -0.27
N LEU A 59 -39.60 11.97 -1.25
CA LEU A 59 -40.23 12.83 -2.27
C LEU A 59 -41.50 12.19 -2.87
N ASN A 60 -42.55 13.00 -3.03
CA ASN A 60 -43.87 12.63 -3.54
C ASN A 60 -44.69 11.66 -2.66
N SER A 61 -44.14 11.17 -1.54
CA SER A 61 -44.90 10.43 -0.52
C SER A 61 -45.57 11.39 0.47
N THR A 62 -46.58 10.93 1.18
CA THR A 62 -47.34 11.72 2.15
C THR A 62 -47.09 11.22 3.57
N SER A 63 -47.02 12.13 4.52
CA SER A 63 -47.11 11.84 5.96
C SER A 63 -48.19 12.74 6.56
N ASP A 64 -49.06 12.16 7.38
CA ASP A 64 -50.18 12.85 8.00
C ASP A 64 -50.00 12.87 9.52
N GLN A 65 -50.24 14.02 10.15
CA GLN A 65 -50.26 14.19 11.61
C GLN A 65 -51.59 14.82 12.02
N THR A 66 -52.06 14.50 13.22
CA THR A 66 -53.32 15.01 13.75
C THR A 66 -53.04 16.09 14.79
N VAL A 67 -53.74 17.22 14.66
CA VAL A 67 -53.78 18.29 15.67
C VAL A 67 -55.17 18.27 16.31
N THR A 68 -55.23 18.12 17.62
CA THR A 68 -56.46 18.08 18.42
C THR A 68 -56.62 19.39 19.17
N VAL A 69 -57.79 20.02 19.00
CA VAL A 69 -58.18 21.22 19.76
C VAL A 69 -59.19 20.79 20.81
N THR A 70 -58.92 21.09 22.08
CA THR A 70 -59.77 20.72 23.22
C THR A 70 -60.23 21.97 23.95
N ASN A 71 -61.50 22.02 24.31
CA ASN A 71 -62.02 23.04 25.22
C ASN A 71 -61.89 22.57 26.67
N THR A 72 -60.88 23.07 27.39
CA THR A 72 -60.68 22.79 28.82
C THR A 72 -61.35 23.82 29.73
N GLY A 73 -62.10 24.76 29.16
CA GLY A 73 -62.84 25.80 29.86
C GLY A 73 -64.20 25.34 30.38
N THR A 74 -64.97 26.29 30.88
CA THR A 74 -66.31 26.07 31.45
C THR A 74 -67.45 26.69 30.63
N ALA A 75 -67.11 27.38 29.52
CA ALA A 75 -68.06 27.88 28.52
C ALA A 75 -67.73 27.37 27.11
N ASP A 76 -68.66 27.53 26.17
CA ASP A 76 -68.50 27.12 24.77
C ASP A 76 -67.33 27.87 24.09
N LEU A 77 -66.40 27.09 23.50
CA LEU A 77 -65.27 27.59 22.71
C LEU A 77 -65.69 27.64 21.23
N ILE A 78 -65.72 28.83 20.65
CA ILE A 78 -66.06 29.05 19.24
C ILE A 78 -64.75 29.17 18.47
N ILE A 79 -64.51 28.26 17.53
CA ILE A 79 -63.34 28.27 16.66
C ILE A 79 -63.66 29.06 15.39
N GLY A 80 -62.77 30.00 15.03
CA GLY A 80 -62.86 30.74 13.77
C GLY A 80 -62.49 29.86 12.57
N THR A 81 -62.24 30.46 11.42
CA THR A 81 -61.70 29.71 10.27
C THR A 81 -60.21 29.47 10.50
N VAL A 82 -59.83 28.21 10.62
CA VAL A 82 -58.43 27.78 10.78
C VAL A 82 -57.61 28.22 9.57
N ALA A 83 -56.36 28.62 9.81
CA ALA A 83 -55.41 29.08 8.81
C ALA A 83 -55.92 30.28 8.00
N SER A 84 -56.78 31.13 8.59
CA SER A 84 -57.36 32.27 7.87
C SER A 84 -56.42 33.47 7.79
N ALA A 85 -55.59 33.71 8.82
CA ALA A 85 -54.58 34.76 8.80
C ALA A 85 -53.20 34.24 8.38
N ASN A 86 -52.90 32.97 8.66
CA ASN A 86 -51.64 32.30 8.36
C ASN A 86 -51.89 30.93 7.74
N GLN A 87 -51.87 30.87 6.40
CA GLN A 87 -52.08 29.65 5.64
C GLN A 87 -50.81 28.81 5.54
N LEU A 88 -50.94 27.49 5.65
CA LEU A 88 -49.87 26.57 5.30
C LEU A 88 -49.48 26.72 3.82
N GLY A 89 -48.20 26.87 3.57
CA GLY A 89 -47.58 26.81 2.26
C GLY A 89 -47.34 25.36 1.82
N VAL A 90 -47.31 25.16 0.49
CA VAL A 90 -46.83 23.91 -0.12
C VAL A 90 -45.39 23.67 0.36
N PRO A 91 -45.04 22.47 0.85
CA PRO A 91 -45.71 21.17 0.67
C PRO A 91 -46.67 20.73 1.80
N PHE A 92 -47.01 21.59 2.75
CA PHE A 92 -48.00 21.26 3.78
C PHE A 92 -49.42 21.59 3.33
N SER A 93 -50.40 20.86 3.87
CA SER A 93 -51.82 21.14 3.65
C SER A 93 -52.67 20.59 4.78
N ILE A 94 -53.81 21.22 5.05
CA ILE A 94 -54.83 20.67 5.96
C ILE A 94 -55.80 19.86 5.10
N THR A 95 -55.77 18.53 5.22
CA THR A 95 -56.57 17.61 4.40
C THR A 95 -57.92 17.29 5.04
N LYS A 96 -58.04 17.48 6.36
CA LYS A 96 -59.28 17.32 7.11
C LYS A 96 -59.36 18.42 8.17
N ASP A 97 -60.47 19.14 8.19
CA ASP A 97 -60.75 20.16 9.19
C ASP A 97 -62.14 19.91 9.78
N THR A 98 -62.17 19.56 11.05
CA THR A 98 -63.42 19.40 11.83
C THR A 98 -63.58 20.49 12.88
N CYS A 99 -62.74 21.53 12.86
CA CYS A 99 -62.67 22.59 13.85
C CYS A 99 -63.23 23.91 13.35
N SER A 100 -62.98 24.29 12.08
CA SER A 100 -63.38 25.60 11.56
C SER A 100 -64.88 25.86 11.72
N GLY A 101 -65.21 26.99 12.35
CA GLY A 101 -66.59 27.43 12.57
C GLY A 101 -67.40 26.57 13.55
N GLN A 102 -66.75 25.64 14.26
CA GLN A 102 -67.43 24.82 15.26
C GLN A 102 -67.53 25.53 16.62
N THR A 103 -68.59 25.19 17.34
CA THR A 103 -68.75 25.49 18.77
C THR A 103 -68.47 24.23 19.57
N ILE A 104 -67.38 24.23 20.33
CA ILE A 104 -66.91 23.10 21.13
C ILE A 104 -67.39 23.31 22.57
N ALA A 105 -68.32 22.47 23.02
CA ALA A 105 -68.80 22.48 24.41
C ALA A 105 -67.65 22.17 25.40
N PRO A 106 -67.78 22.54 26.69
CA PRO A 106 -66.80 22.18 27.72
C PRO A 106 -66.44 20.68 27.69
N ALA A 107 -65.14 20.37 27.78
CA ALA A 107 -64.55 19.04 27.64
C ALA A 107 -64.72 18.36 26.26
N GLY A 108 -65.29 19.05 25.26
CA GLY A 108 -65.32 18.59 23.87
C GLY A 108 -64.01 18.85 23.14
N SER A 109 -63.86 18.22 21.97
CA SER A 109 -62.72 18.41 21.09
C SER A 109 -63.09 18.33 19.60
N CYS A 110 -62.18 18.82 18.76
CA CYS A 110 -62.21 18.63 17.31
C CYS A 110 -60.78 18.34 16.82
N GLU A 111 -60.66 17.90 15.57
CA GLU A 111 -59.39 17.50 14.96
C GLU A 111 -59.13 18.16 13.60
N LEU A 112 -57.84 18.39 13.34
CA LEU A 112 -57.27 18.74 12.05
C LEU A 112 -56.30 17.64 11.62
N THR A 113 -56.30 17.28 10.33
CA THR A 113 -55.26 16.42 9.75
C THR A 113 -54.37 17.28 8.86
N VAL A 114 -53.10 17.40 9.24
CA VAL A 114 -52.07 18.12 8.49
C VAL A 114 -51.25 17.09 7.71
N GLN A 115 -51.14 17.28 6.41
CA GLN A 115 -50.37 16.43 5.50
C GLN A 115 -49.12 17.17 5.03
N PHE A 116 -47.99 16.45 5.01
CA PHE A 116 -46.74 16.87 4.40
C PHE A 116 -46.43 16.00 3.18
N LYS A 117 -46.24 16.63 2.00
CA LYS A 117 -45.89 15.96 0.74
C LYS A 117 -44.74 16.66 0.00
N PRO A 118 -43.47 16.45 0.41
CA PRO A 118 -42.34 17.18 -0.15
C PRO A 118 -42.06 16.82 -1.61
N ILE A 119 -41.59 17.80 -2.38
CA ILE A 119 -41.20 17.64 -3.80
C ILE A 119 -39.72 17.95 -4.07
N ALA A 120 -38.98 18.44 -3.07
CA ALA A 120 -37.55 18.70 -3.16
C ALA A 120 -36.82 18.30 -1.86
N GLU A 121 -35.53 18.00 -1.98
CA GLU A 121 -34.66 17.57 -0.88
C GLU A 121 -34.22 18.76 -0.01
N THR A 122 -35.16 19.29 0.77
CA THR A 122 -34.93 20.43 1.65
C THR A 122 -35.77 20.33 2.91
N SER A 123 -35.38 21.08 3.94
CA SER A 123 -36.21 21.32 5.11
C SER A 123 -37.29 22.36 4.79
N TYR A 124 -38.50 22.12 5.29
CA TYR A 124 -39.68 22.96 5.16
C TYR A 124 -40.21 23.30 6.56
N PRO A 125 -39.78 24.42 7.17
CA PRO A 125 -40.45 24.97 8.35
C PRO A 125 -41.64 25.82 7.92
N ASP A 126 -42.78 25.67 8.60
CA ASP A 126 -43.97 26.50 8.37
C ASP A 126 -44.83 26.60 9.65
N SER A 127 -45.94 27.33 9.59
CA SER A 127 -46.90 27.45 10.69
C SER A 127 -48.29 27.83 10.20
N PHE A 128 -49.31 27.59 11.03
CA PHE A 128 -50.68 28.04 10.78
C PHE A 128 -51.38 28.48 12.08
N ASP A 129 -52.45 29.27 11.95
CA ASP A 129 -53.19 29.83 13.07
C ASP A 129 -54.55 29.16 13.32
N ILE A 130 -54.95 29.09 14.59
CA ILE A 130 -56.26 28.59 15.05
C ILE A 130 -56.91 29.73 15.87
N PRO A 131 -57.73 30.60 15.26
CA PRO A 131 -58.43 31.67 15.96
C PRO A 131 -59.59 31.12 16.81
N SER A 132 -59.85 31.72 17.97
CA SER A 132 -60.96 31.35 18.86
C SER A 132 -61.52 32.52 19.67
N ASN A 133 -62.60 32.30 20.42
CA ASN A 133 -63.15 33.26 21.38
C ASN A 133 -62.56 33.14 22.80
N ASP A 134 -61.47 32.40 22.99
CA ASP A 134 -60.72 32.37 24.24
C ASP A 134 -60.15 33.78 24.53
N PRO A 135 -60.51 34.40 25.68
CA PRO A 135 -60.07 35.76 25.99
C PRO A 135 -58.58 35.86 26.32
N ASP A 136 -57.96 34.79 26.83
CA ASP A 136 -56.55 34.73 27.19
C ASP A 136 -55.69 34.33 25.99
N THR A 137 -56.19 33.40 25.17
CA THR A 137 -55.51 32.90 23.97
C THR A 137 -56.41 32.99 22.72
N PRO A 138 -56.67 34.22 22.21
CA PRO A 138 -57.61 34.43 21.10
C PRO A 138 -57.16 33.78 19.78
N THR A 139 -55.88 33.41 19.66
CA THR A 139 -55.35 32.67 18.53
C THR A 139 -54.17 31.81 18.97
N VAL A 140 -54.16 30.53 18.60
CA VAL A 140 -53.02 29.63 18.79
C VAL A 140 -52.26 29.50 17.47
N THR A 141 -50.93 29.62 17.50
CA THR A 141 -50.06 29.32 16.34
C THR A 141 -49.45 27.95 16.52
N VAL A 142 -49.59 27.09 15.50
CA VAL A 142 -49.00 25.74 15.46
C VAL A 142 -47.90 25.74 14.42
N TYR A 143 -46.71 25.27 14.80
CA TYR A 143 -45.56 25.12 13.91
C TYR A 143 -45.54 23.72 13.32
N VAL A 144 -45.10 23.62 12.06
CA VAL A 144 -44.87 22.34 11.39
C VAL A 144 -43.46 22.34 10.82
N ASP A 145 -42.78 21.21 10.89
CA ASP A 145 -41.52 21.02 10.20
C ASP A 145 -41.40 19.64 9.56
N GLY A 146 -40.66 19.56 8.47
CA GLY A 146 -40.46 18.33 7.73
C GLY A 146 -39.31 18.46 6.75
N THR A 147 -38.65 17.36 6.42
CA THR A 147 -37.55 17.35 5.44
C THR A 147 -37.89 16.37 4.31
N GLY A 148 -37.85 16.86 3.08
CA GLY A 148 -37.89 16.01 1.90
C GLY A 148 -36.57 15.27 1.72
N THR A 149 -36.62 13.98 1.41
CA THR A 149 -35.43 13.15 1.11
C THR A 149 -35.66 12.38 -0.18
N ALA A 150 -34.60 12.17 -0.97
CA ALA A 150 -34.69 11.33 -2.16
C ALA A 150 -35.14 9.90 -1.81
N THR A 151 -35.74 9.22 -2.78
CA THR A 151 -35.93 7.77 -2.71
C THR A 151 -34.55 7.10 -2.59
N PRO A 152 -34.29 6.31 -1.54
CA PRO A 152 -33.03 5.59 -1.43
C PRO A 152 -32.83 4.66 -2.63
N VAL A 153 -31.66 4.72 -3.27
CA VAL A 153 -31.30 3.87 -4.41
C VAL A 153 -29.98 3.15 -4.14
N PRO A 154 -29.87 1.85 -4.45
CA PRO A 154 -28.59 1.14 -4.36
C PRO A 154 -27.69 1.56 -5.52
N HIS A 155 -26.37 1.59 -5.31
CA HIS A 155 -25.42 1.88 -6.38
C HIS A 155 -24.18 0.99 -6.27
N ILE A 156 -23.89 0.22 -7.31
CA ILE A 156 -22.75 -0.71 -7.35
C ILE A 156 -21.50 -0.03 -7.90
N THR A 157 -20.38 -0.16 -7.17
CA THR A 157 -19.04 0.14 -7.66
C THR A 157 -18.18 -1.12 -7.54
N VAL A 158 -17.45 -1.47 -8.61
CA VAL A 158 -16.57 -2.63 -8.64
C VAL A 158 -15.14 -2.18 -8.88
N THR A 159 -14.20 -2.69 -8.11
CA THR A 159 -12.77 -2.41 -8.23
C THR A 159 -12.00 -3.73 -8.24
N ASP A 160 -10.86 -3.81 -8.91
CA ASP A 160 -10.02 -5.00 -8.92
C ASP A 160 -8.59 -4.71 -8.43
N SER A 161 -7.83 -5.78 -8.14
CA SER A 161 -6.47 -5.71 -7.59
C SER A 161 -5.37 -5.46 -8.63
N VAL A 162 -5.71 -5.28 -9.92
CA VAL A 162 -4.73 -5.16 -11.00
C VAL A 162 -4.54 -3.69 -11.40
N GLY A 163 -3.28 -3.29 -11.57
CA GLY A 163 -2.91 -1.88 -11.72
C GLY A 163 -3.09 -1.32 -13.13
N LEU A 164 -4.31 -0.84 -13.46
CA LEU A 164 -4.57 0.25 -14.41
C LEU A 164 -5.78 1.14 -14.00
N GLY A 165 -6.26 1.03 -12.76
CA GLY A 165 -7.52 1.62 -12.31
C GLY A 165 -8.70 0.66 -12.52
N ASN A 166 -9.91 1.04 -12.09
CA ASN A 166 -11.13 0.22 -12.18
C ASN A 166 -11.60 0.05 -13.64
N ASP A 167 -10.83 -0.66 -14.46
CA ASP A 167 -11.12 -0.95 -15.86
C ASP A 167 -11.93 -2.25 -16.03
N HIS A 168 -12.29 -2.89 -14.91
CA HIS A 168 -12.97 -4.16 -14.83
C HIS A 168 -12.24 -5.25 -15.64
N THR A 169 -10.90 -5.22 -15.67
CA THR A 169 -10.08 -6.15 -16.45
C THR A 169 -8.96 -6.75 -15.59
N ILE A 170 -9.12 -8.02 -15.25
CA ILE A 170 -8.12 -8.78 -14.49
C ILE A 170 -7.12 -9.43 -15.43
N LEU A 171 -5.86 -9.01 -15.33
CA LEU A 171 -4.73 -9.59 -16.04
C LEU A 171 -3.91 -10.48 -15.10
N PHE A 172 -4.00 -11.80 -15.28
CA PHE A 172 -3.19 -12.78 -14.54
C PHE A 172 -1.77 -12.93 -15.10
N GLY A 173 -1.50 -12.38 -16.29
CA GLY A 173 -0.21 -12.51 -16.96
C GLY A 173 0.11 -13.96 -17.34
N ASN A 174 1.40 -14.30 -17.34
CA ASN A 174 1.87 -15.65 -17.62
C ASN A 174 1.89 -16.48 -16.34
N VAL A 175 1.11 -17.55 -16.30
CA VAL A 175 1.07 -18.51 -15.18
C VAL A 175 1.52 -19.87 -15.69
N THR A 176 2.47 -20.46 -14.98
CA THR A 176 3.02 -21.79 -15.31
C THR A 176 1.89 -22.83 -15.33
N ILE A 177 1.83 -23.65 -16.37
CA ILE A 177 0.86 -24.75 -16.48
C ILE A 177 0.91 -25.64 -15.23
N GLY A 178 -0.25 -25.89 -14.63
CA GLY A 178 -0.39 -26.65 -13.38
C GLY A 178 -0.17 -25.85 -12.08
N SER A 179 0.18 -24.56 -12.18
CA SER A 179 0.21 -23.62 -11.05
C SER A 179 -1.06 -22.76 -11.02
N THR A 180 -1.21 -21.93 -9.98
CA THR A 180 -2.37 -21.05 -9.80
C THR A 180 -1.93 -19.61 -9.56
N SER A 181 -2.73 -18.64 -10.00
CA SER A 181 -2.60 -17.22 -9.63
C SER A 181 -3.97 -16.68 -9.22
N ASP A 182 -4.01 -15.93 -8.14
CA ASP A 182 -5.24 -15.39 -7.56
C ASP A 182 -5.26 -13.86 -7.66
N GLN A 183 -6.41 -13.28 -8.00
CA GLN A 183 -6.66 -11.84 -8.08
C GLN A 183 -7.99 -11.53 -7.41
N THR A 184 -8.13 -10.37 -6.78
CA THR A 184 -9.29 -10.03 -5.96
C THR A 184 -10.09 -8.89 -6.58
N VAL A 185 -11.41 -9.05 -6.58
CA VAL A 185 -12.38 -8.02 -6.93
C VAL A 185 -13.16 -7.61 -5.69
N THR A 186 -13.29 -6.31 -5.48
CA THR A 186 -14.05 -5.71 -4.40
C THR A 186 -15.31 -5.06 -4.97
N VAL A 187 -16.46 -5.40 -4.39
CA VAL A 187 -17.74 -4.79 -4.69
C VAL A 187 -18.13 -3.88 -3.54
N THR A 188 -18.48 -2.64 -3.85
CA THR A 188 -18.86 -1.62 -2.88
C THR A 188 -20.27 -1.12 -3.18
N ASN A 189 -21.10 -0.96 -2.15
CA ASN A 189 -22.35 -0.24 -2.26
C ASN A 189 -22.12 1.26 -1.95
N THR A 190 -22.06 2.07 -2.99
CA THR A 190 -21.95 3.53 -2.90
C THR A 190 -23.30 4.25 -2.88
N GLY A 191 -24.40 3.50 -2.91
CA GLY A 191 -25.77 4.03 -2.88
C GLY A 191 -26.26 4.28 -1.46
N THR A 192 -27.53 4.69 -1.37
CA THR A 192 -28.23 5.01 -0.11
C THR A 192 -29.25 3.94 0.30
N ALA A 193 -29.48 2.93 -0.53
CA ALA A 193 -30.26 1.73 -0.20
C ALA A 193 -29.41 0.46 -0.24
N ASP A 194 -29.95 -0.63 0.30
CA ASP A 194 -29.31 -1.95 0.30
C ASP A 194 -29.09 -2.50 -1.12
N LEU A 195 -27.84 -2.85 -1.42
CA LEU A 195 -27.42 -3.45 -2.68
C LEU A 195 -27.41 -4.98 -2.53
N THR A 196 -28.31 -5.67 -3.23
CA THR A 196 -28.35 -7.13 -3.27
C THR A 196 -27.58 -7.65 -4.48
N ILE A 197 -26.60 -8.53 -4.24
CA ILE A 197 -25.78 -9.13 -5.28
C ILE A 197 -26.36 -10.50 -5.67
N GLY A 198 -26.50 -10.73 -6.97
CA GLY A 198 -26.97 -12.00 -7.51
C GLY A 198 -25.94 -13.13 -7.36
N VAL A 199 -26.37 -14.35 -7.69
CA VAL A 199 -25.48 -15.52 -7.74
C VAL A 199 -25.16 -15.78 -9.21
N PRO A 200 -23.93 -15.52 -9.67
CA PRO A 200 -23.57 -15.69 -11.07
C PRO A 200 -23.47 -17.18 -11.44
N ALA A 201 -23.46 -17.46 -12.75
CA ALA A 201 -23.14 -18.79 -13.26
C ALA A 201 -21.71 -19.21 -12.87
N PRO A 202 -21.44 -20.53 -12.73
CA PRO A 202 -20.10 -21.02 -12.44
C PRO A 202 -19.11 -20.65 -13.56
N PHE A 203 -17.86 -20.38 -13.16
CA PHE A 203 -16.78 -20.00 -14.07
C PHE A 203 -16.45 -21.13 -15.06
N ALA A 204 -16.10 -20.74 -16.28
CA ALA A 204 -15.48 -21.65 -17.23
C ALA A 204 -14.01 -21.89 -16.84
N THR A 205 -13.58 -23.16 -16.84
CA THR A 205 -12.17 -23.49 -16.67
C THR A 205 -11.34 -22.81 -17.76
N PRO A 206 -10.11 -22.33 -17.46
CA PRO A 206 -9.31 -22.52 -16.24
C PRO A 206 -9.52 -21.46 -15.13
N PHE A 207 -10.51 -20.57 -15.26
CA PHE A 207 -10.83 -19.61 -14.21
C PHE A 207 -11.77 -20.24 -13.18
N GLY A 208 -11.68 -19.80 -11.94
CA GLY A 208 -12.50 -20.28 -10.82
C GLY A 208 -12.50 -19.30 -9.65
N ILE A 209 -13.23 -19.64 -8.59
CA ILE A 209 -13.22 -18.88 -7.33
C ILE A 209 -12.31 -19.59 -6.33
N ALA A 210 -11.35 -18.86 -5.78
CA ALA A 210 -10.60 -19.28 -4.61
C ALA A 210 -11.45 -19.09 -3.34
N GLU A 211 -11.95 -17.87 -3.14
CA GLU A 211 -12.75 -17.46 -1.97
C GLU A 211 -13.72 -16.35 -2.38
N GLN A 212 -14.89 -16.24 -1.73
CA GLN A 212 -15.84 -15.16 -1.97
C GLN A 212 -16.79 -14.95 -0.78
N ASN A 213 -17.27 -13.71 -0.60
CA ASN A 213 -18.34 -13.37 0.33
C ASN A 213 -19.38 -12.40 -0.26
N CYS A 214 -19.54 -12.39 -1.60
CA CYS A 214 -20.47 -11.48 -2.28
C CYS A 214 -21.78 -12.15 -2.73
N TRP A 215 -21.73 -13.41 -3.17
CA TRP A 215 -22.86 -14.02 -3.89
C TRP A 215 -24.06 -14.24 -2.99
N GLY A 216 -25.22 -13.72 -3.42
CA GLY A 216 -26.48 -13.79 -2.66
C GLY A 216 -26.49 -12.93 -1.40
N GLN A 217 -25.51 -12.04 -1.22
CA GLN A 217 -25.44 -11.15 -0.07
C GLN A 217 -26.15 -9.82 -0.34
N THR A 218 -26.60 -9.21 0.76
CA THR A 218 -27.08 -7.83 0.78
C THR A 218 -26.04 -6.95 1.46
N ILE A 219 -25.56 -5.95 0.73
CA ILE A 219 -24.54 -5.01 1.16
C ILE A 219 -25.25 -3.71 1.55
N ALA A 220 -25.21 -3.37 2.83
CA ALA A 220 -25.74 -2.10 3.32
C ALA A 220 -25.00 -0.90 2.69
N PRO A 221 -25.57 0.32 2.67
CA PRO A 221 -24.89 1.53 2.22
C PRO A 221 -23.47 1.68 2.82
N ASN A 222 -22.49 1.98 1.97
CA ASN A 222 -21.05 2.03 2.27
C ASN A 222 -20.39 0.69 2.65
N GLY A 223 -21.13 -0.43 2.61
CA GLY A 223 -20.58 -1.77 2.82
C GLY A 223 -19.77 -2.26 1.62
N THR A 224 -18.95 -3.29 1.86
CA THR A 224 -18.14 -3.95 0.83
C THR A 224 -18.18 -5.47 0.97
N CYS A 225 -17.89 -6.16 -0.14
CA CYS A 225 -17.59 -7.59 -0.19
C CYS A 225 -16.50 -7.85 -1.22
N THR A 226 -15.91 -9.04 -1.22
CA THR A 226 -14.79 -9.43 -2.08
C THR A 226 -14.99 -10.80 -2.73
N VAL A 227 -14.41 -10.95 -3.92
CA VAL A 227 -14.37 -12.19 -4.69
C VAL A 227 -12.93 -12.41 -5.15
N THR A 228 -12.29 -13.49 -4.70
CA THR A 228 -10.95 -13.90 -5.13
C THR A 228 -11.07 -14.90 -6.26
N ILE A 229 -10.62 -14.51 -7.45
CA ILE A 229 -10.66 -15.27 -8.69
C ILE A 229 -9.30 -15.93 -8.91
N ARG A 230 -9.33 -17.23 -9.18
CA ARG A 230 -8.17 -18.07 -9.43
C ARG A 230 -8.06 -18.43 -10.90
N PHE A 231 -6.89 -18.26 -11.48
CA PHE A 231 -6.52 -18.76 -12.80
C PHE A 231 -5.59 -19.97 -12.68
N SER A 232 -5.99 -21.11 -13.25
CA SER A 232 -5.28 -22.41 -13.17
C SER A 232 -5.05 -23.02 -14.57
N PRO A 233 -4.11 -22.49 -15.38
CA PRO A 233 -3.95 -22.92 -16.76
C PRO A 233 -3.49 -24.39 -16.89
N ILE A 234 -4.07 -25.11 -17.86
CA ILE A 234 -3.75 -26.52 -18.15
C ILE A 234 -3.05 -26.73 -19.50
N ALA A 235 -2.94 -25.69 -20.32
CA ALA A 235 -2.28 -25.74 -21.62
C ALA A 235 -1.57 -24.41 -21.92
N GLU A 236 -0.60 -24.44 -22.83
CA GLU A 236 0.14 -23.26 -23.28
C GLU A 236 -0.70 -22.45 -24.25
N THR A 237 -1.57 -21.61 -23.72
CA THR A 237 -2.46 -20.77 -24.52
C THR A 237 -2.91 -19.57 -23.70
N THR A 238 -3.26 -18.48 -24.39
CA THR A 238 -4.03 -17.39 -23.79
C THR A 238 -5.46 -17.85 -23.56
N TYR A 239 -5.95 -17.63 -22.36
CA TYR A 239 -7.33 -17.81 -21.94
C TYR A 239 -7.95 -16.44 -21.72
N THR A 240 -9.10 -16.23 -22.34
CA THR A 240 -9.96 -15.07 -22.11
C THR A 240 -11.27 -15.56 -21.53
N GLY A 241 -11.79 -14.83 -20.56
CA GLY A 241 -13.11 -15.05 -20.00
C GLY A 241 -13.70 -13.72 -19.56
N SER A 242 -14.93 -13.79 -19.08
CA SER A 242 -15.53 -12.70 -18.33
C SER A 242 -16.49 -13.30 -17.31
N TYR A 243 -16.84 -12.52 -16.31
CA TYR A 243 -17.93 -12.87 -15.41
C TYR A 243 -18.75 -11.63 -15.07
N ASP A 244 -20.05 -11.84 -14.90
CA ASP A 244 -21.02 -10.79 -14.68
C ASP A 244 -21.43 -10.73 -13.21
N ILE A 245 -21.29 -9.55 -12.61
CA ILE A 245 -21.78 -9.23 -11.27
C ILE A 245 -23.14 -8.57 -11.43
N THR A 246 -24.21 -9.34 -11.24
CA THR A 246 -25.58 -8.81 -11.29
C THR A 246 -25.99 -8.22 -9.94
N SER A 247 -26.73 -7.12 -9.94
CA SER A 247 -27.25 -6.49 -8.72
C SER A 247 -28.63 -5.87 -8.93
N ASN A 248 -29.22 -5.35 -7.85
CA ASN A 248 -30.45 -4.54 -7.89
C ASN A 248 -30.19 -3.03 -8.10
N ASP A 249 -28.98 -2.61 -8.47
CA ASP A 249 -28.72 -1.24 -8.93
C ASP A 249 -29.55 -0.98 -10.20
N PRO A 250 -30.48 0.01 -10.18
CA PRO A 250 -31.35 0.29 -11.32
C PRO A 250 -30.61 0.87 -12.53
N ASP A 251 -29.51 1.59 -12.31
CA ASP A 251 -28.72 2.23 -13.36
C ASP A 251 -27.67 1.27 -13.92
N THR A 252 -27.09 0.43 -13.04
CA THR A 252 -26.04 -0.55 -13.38
C THR A 252 -26.41 -1.96 -12.89
N PRO A 253 -27.43 -2.61 -13.47
CA PRO A 253 -27.91 -3.91 -12.99
C PRO A 253 -26.90 -5.05 -13.19
N THR A 254 -25.87 -4.84 -14.01
CA THR A 254 -24.80 -5.83 -14.25
C THR A 254 -23.47 -5.14 -14.53
N VAL A 255 -22.42 -5.56 -13.83
CA VAL A 255 -21.02 -5.17 -14.10
C VAL A 255 -20.26 -6.38 -14.62
N THR A 256 -19.75 -6.30 -15.84
CA THR A 256 -18.93 -7.36 -16.45
C THR A 256 -17.45 -7.12 -16.15
N VAL A 257 -16.78 -8.13 -15.59
CA VAL A 257 -15.33 -8.14 -15.38
C VAL A 257 -14.68 -9.10 -16.35
N SER A 258 -13.75 -8.57 -17.15
CA SER A 258 -12.99 -9.33 -18.14
C SER A 258 -11.79 -10.01 -17.48
N LEU A 259 -11.50 -11.25 -17.88
CA LEU A 259 -10.40 -12.07 -17.36
C LEU A 259 -9.45 -12.41 -18.51
N ASN A 260 -8.16 -12.20 -18.29
CA ASN A 260 -7.11 -12.61 -19.23
C ASN A 260 -5.95 -13.26 -18.49
N GLY A 261 -5.51 -14.43 -18.95
CA GLY A 261 -4.32 -15.08 -18.45
C GLY A 261 -3.72 -15.98 -19.51
N THR A 262 -2.41 -16.13 -19.54
CA THR A 262 -1.72 -17.04 -20.45
C THR A 262 -1.13 -18.20 -19.65
N GLY A 263 -1.55 -19.41 -19.99
CA GLY A 263 -0.81 -20.60 -19.58
C GLY A 263 0.53 -20.59 -20.28
N ALA A 264 1.61 -20.55 -19.52
CA ALA A 264 2.95 -20.67 -20.05
C ALA A 264 3.49 -22.05 -19.69
N THR A 265 4.09 -22.76 -20.65
CA THR A 265 5.00 -23.83 -20.26
C THR A 265 6.09 -23.22 -19.38
N PRO A 266 6.62 -23.95 -18.37
CA PRO A 266 7.91 -23.58 -17.82
C PRO A 266 8.83 -23.34 -19.02
N PRO A 267 9.53 -22.20 -19.10
CA PRO A 267 10.35 -21.89 -20.26
C PRO A 267 11.17 -23.14 -20.60
N PRO A 268 11.20 -23.60 -21.87
CA PRO A 268 11.96 -24.78 -22.22
C PRO A 268 13.35 -24.62 -21.63
N SER A 269 13.72 -25.52 -20.71
CA SER A 269 14.96 -25.52 -19.93
C SER A 269 16.25 -25.46 -20.77
N ASN A 270 16.11 -25.40 -22.10
CA ASN A 270 17.12 -25.61 -23.11
C ASN A 270 17.24 -24.42 -24.08
N THR A 271 16.42 -23.39 -23.99
CA THR A 271 16.75 -22.09 -24.60
C THR A 271 17.42 -21.27 -23.51
N PRO A 272 18.73 -20.99 -23.57
CA PRO A 272 19.36 -20.16 -22.55
C PRO A 272 18.63 -18.81 -22.56
N ALA A 273 17.99 -18.45 -21.44
CA ALA A 273 17.72 -17.04 -21.18
C ALA A 273 19.06 -16.31 -21.39
N LEU A 274 19.04 -15.20 -22.13
CA LEU A 274 20.26 -14.40 -22.28
C LEU A 274 20.76 -14.05 -20.88
N PRO A 275 22.08 -14.19 -20.63
CA PRO A 275 22.63 -13.86 -19.32
C PRO A 275 22.31 -12.40 -18.98
N ILE A 276 21.92 -12.15 -17.74
CA ILE A 276 21.70 -10.79 -17.24
C ILE A 276 23.02 -10.04 -17.19
N SER A 277 22.95 -8.73 -17.40
CA SER A 277 24.12 -7.87 -17.28
C SER A 277 24.25 -7.25 -15.90
N LEU A 278 25.38 -7.49 -15.23
CA LEU A 278 25.61 -6.97 -13.87
C LEU A 278 25.93 -5.47 -13.93
N PRO A 279 25.48 -4.65 -12.97
CA PRO A 279 25.78 -3.22 -12.94
C PRO A 279 27.27 -2.98 -12.69
N ALA A 280 27.82 -1.93 -13.31
CA ALA A 280 29.15 -1.44 -12.94
C ALA A 280 29.16 -0.92 -11.48
N THR A 281 30.33 -0.93 -10.85
CA THR A 281 30.53 -0.51 -9.45
C THR A 281 30.50 1.01 -9.26
N GLY A 282 30.74 1.74 -10.36
CA GLY A 282 30.96 3.18 -10.38
C GLY A 282 32.35 3.63 -9.92
N GLN A 283 33.28 2.71 -9.60
CA GLN A 283 34.65 3.09 -9.27
C GLN A 283 35.45 3.37 -10.56
N THR A 284 36.00 4.57 -10.69
CA THR A 284 36.79 5.01 -11.88
C THR A 284 38.22 5.42 -11.53
N THR A 285 38.60 5.34 -10.25
CA THR A 285 39.89 5.79 -9.73
C THR A 285 40.63 4.60 -9.14
N CYS A 286 41.95 4.54 -9.37
CA CYS A 286 42.81 3.47 -8.87
C CYS A 286 43.67 3.96 -7.72
N TYR A 287 44.01 3.05 -6.81
CA TYR A 287 44.68 3.36 -5.56
C TYR A 287 45.80 2.37 -5.28
N ASP A 288 46.89 2.82 -4.67
CA ASP A 288 47.95 1.94 -4.18
C ASP A 288 47.58 1.26 -2.85
N ALA A 289 48.54 0.51 -2.27
CA ALA A 289 48.37 -0.19 -0.99
C ALA A 289 48.23 0.76 0.21
N ALA A 290 48.77 1.99 0.13
CA ALA A 290 48.65 3.01 1.16
C ALA A 290 47.35 3.82 1.01
N GLY A 291 46.63 3.65 -0.10
CA GLY A 291 45.41 4.38 -0.42
C GLY A 291 45.64 5.70 -1.15
N ALA A 292 46.85 5.94 -1.67
CA ALA A 292 47.10 7.08 -2.54
C ALA A 292 46.54 6.80 -3.94
N VAL A 293 45.99 7.84 -4.58
CA VAL A 293 45.52 7.77 -5.97
C VAL A 293 46.70 7.54 -6.89
N VAL A 294 46.56 6.59 -7.83
CA VAL A 294 47.57 6.26 -8.84
C VAL A 294 46.95 6.22 -10.24
N SER A 295 47.79 6.24 -11.27
CA SER A 295 47.34 5.98 -12.63
C SER A 295 46.71 4.59 -12.73
N CYS A 296 45.55 4.48 -13.38
CA CYS A 296 44.88 3.20 -13.57
C CYS A 296 45.56 2.28 -14.57
N THR A 297 46.37 2.81 -15.49
CA THR A 297 46.96 2.02 -16.59
C THR A 297 47.80 0.86 -16.07
N GLY A 298 47.43 -0.36 -16.45
CA GLY A 298 48.12 -1.60 -16.11
C GLY A 298 47.90 -2.08 -14.67
N THR A 299 47.00 -1.47 -13.91
CA THR A 299 46.77 -1.87 -12.50
C THR A 299 45.88 -3.10 -12.38
N GLY A 300 45.00 -3.35 -13.34
CA GLY A 300 43.97 -4.38 -13.30
C GLY A 300 42.81 -4.08 -12.35
N GLN A 301 42.81 -2.94 -11.66
CA GLN A 301 41.77 -2.53 -10.72
C GLN A 301 40.45 -2.21 -11.45
N ASP A 302 39.34 -2.19 -10.72
CA ASP A 302 38.04 -1.90 -11.35
C ASP A 302 38.00 -0.49 -11.96
N GLY A 303 38.71 0.48 -11.38
CA GLY A 303 38.86 1.82 -11.96
C GLY A 303 39.51 1.84 -13.36
N GLU A 304 40.28 0.82 -13.73
CA GLU A 304 40.79 0.63 -15.09
C GLU A 304 39.81 -0.17 -15.96
N ARG A 305 39.23 -1.22 -15.40
CA ARG A 305 38.49 -2.26 -16.14
C ARG A 305 37.02 -1.91 -16.38
N LEU A 306 36.42 -1.14 -15.49
CA LEU A 306 35.06 -0.61 -15.53
C LEU A 306 34.03 -1.67 -15.93
N LYS A 307 34.10 -2.86 -15.30
CA LYS A 307 33.28 -4.00 -15.71
C LYS A 307 31.83 -3.88 -15.27
N GLY A 308 30.93 -4.36 -16.12
CA GLY A 308 29.48 -4.27 -15.93
C GLY A 308 28.85 -3.12 -16.70
N VAL A 309 27.53 -3.03 -16.59
CA VAL A 309 26.70 -2.07 -17.32
C VAL A 309 27.00 -0.65 -16.84
N VAL A 310 27.42 0.19 -17.78
CA VAL A 310 27.62 1.63 -17.54
C VAL A 310 26.30 2.27 -17.14
N TRP A 311 26.35 3.12 -16.12
CA TRP A 311 25.15 3.75 -15.58
C TRP A 311 24.56 4.79 -16.54
N PRO A 312 23.23 4.80 -16.75
CA PRO A 312 22.57 5.86 -17.50
C PRO A 312 22.82 7.25 -16.87
N ILE A 313 22.80 8.29 -17.70
CA ILE A 313 22.94 9.69 -17.24
C ILE A 313 21.72 10.49 -17.75
N PRO A 314 20.82 10.97 -16.86
CA PRO A 314 20.75 10.65 -15.42
C PRO A 314 20.30 9.21 -15.17
N ARG A 315 20.78 8.60 -14.08
CA ARG A 315 20.35 7.25 -13.65
C ARG A 315 18.98 7.32 -13.00
N PHE A 316 18.83 8.19 -12.00
CA PHE A 316 17.60 8.38 -11.25
C PHE A 316 16.80 9.52 -11.86
N VAL A 317 15.52 9.26 -12.13
CA VAL A 317 14.60 10.25 -12.69
C VAL A 317 13.38 10.36 -11.81
N ALA A 318 13.15 11.56 -11.28
CA ALA A 318 11.95 11.86 -10.51
C ALA A 318 10.72 11.80 -11.41
N GLY A 319 9.66 11.18 -10.90
CA GLY A 319 8.35 11.17 -11.54
C GLY A 319 7.73 12.57 -11.61
N THR A 320 6.64 12.67 -12.38
CA THR A 320 5.89 13.92 -12.55
C THR A 320 4.42 13.69 -12.23
N GLY A 321 3.67 14.76 -11.96
CA GLY A 321 2.23 14.65 -11.65
C GLY A 321 1.98 13.76 -10.44
N ALA A 322 1.21 12.68 -10.63
CA ALA A 322 0.88 11.71 -9.58
C ALA A 322 2.10 10.96 -9.03
N GLU A 323 3.22 10.92 -9.76
CA GLU A 323 4.44 10.21 -9.37
C GLU A 323 5.53 11.11 -8.78
N LEU A 324 5.20 12.34 -8.38
CA LEU A 324 6.19 13.34 -7.92
C LEU A 324 7.04 12.86 -6.72
N ASP A 325 6.49 11.95 -5.91
CA ASP A 325 7.14 11.34 -4.73
C ASP A 325 7.85 10.02 -5.03
N CYS A 326 8.06 9.70 -6.31
CA CYS A 326 8.74 8.49 -6.76
C CYS A 326 9.92 8.80 -7.69
N ILE A 327 10.86 7.85 -7.73
CA ILE A 327 12.04 7.89 -8.58
C ILE A 327 12.16 6.59 -9.36
N THR A 328 12.29 6.68 -10.67
CA THR A 328 12.64 5.57 -11.54
C THR A 328 14.17 5.46 -11.66
N ASP A 329 14.71 4.30 -11.33
CA ASP A 329 16.11 3.95 -11.60
C ASP A 329 16.23 3.36 -13.01
N LYS A 330 16.78 4.13 -13.95
CA LYS A 330 16.95 3.71 -15.34
C LYS A 330 17.94 2.56 -15.53
N LEU A 331 18.80 2.28 -14.55
CA LEU A 331 19.73 1.15 -14.63
C LEU A 331 19.01 -0.18 -14.39
N THR A 332 18.14 -0.22 -13.38
CA THR A 332 17.47 -1.45 -12.92
C THR A 332 16.03 -1.57 -13.38
N GLY A 333 15.41 -0.47 -13.82
CA GLY A 333 13.98 -0.38 -14.14
C GLY A 333 13.08 -0.26 -12.91
N LEU A 334 13.63 -0.35 -11.70
CA LEU A 334 12.87 -0.29 -10.46
C LEU A 334 12.42 1.15 -10.15
N MET A 335 11.31 1.25 -9.43
CA MET A 335 10.80 2.51 -8.90
C MET A 335 10.91 2.51 -7.39
N TRP A 336 11.38 3.63 -6.85
CA TRP A 336 11.70 3.82 -5.43
C TRP A 336 10.95 5.01 -4.87
N ALA A 337 10.59 4.95 -3.59
CA ALA A 337 10.12 6.12 -2.87
C ALA A 337 11.20 7.22 -2.87
N LYS A 338 10.83 8.46 -3.20
CA LYS A 338 11.73 9.62 -3.23
C LYS A 338 12.21 10.01 -1.83
N ASN A 339 11.30 9.96 -0.85
CA ASN A 339 11.64 10.08 0.56
C ASN A 339 12.06 8.71 1.08
N ALA A 340 13.36 8.52 1.26
CA ALA A 340 13.96 7.26 1.66
C ALA A 340 13.72 6.92 3.14
N ASN A 341 13.06 7.75 3.93
CA ASN A 341 12.72 7.44 5.32
C ASN A 341 11.28 7.86 5.62
N MET A 342 10.34 7.43 4.78
CA MET A 342 8.92 7.82 4.89
C MET A 342 8.30 7.55 6.26
N PRO A 343 8.60 6.43 6.97
CA PRO A 343 8.03 6.23 8.30
C PRO A 343 8.46 7.28 9.34
N ALA A 344 9.52 8.04 9.06
CA ALA A 344 10.17 8.96 9.99
C ALA A 344 10.52 8.34 11.37
N ALA A 345 10.63 7.01 11.42
CA ALA A 345 10.91 6.22 12.61
C ALA A 345 11.67 4.94 12.22
N SER A 346 12.51 4.46 13.14
CA SER A 346 13.15 3.16 13.02
C SER A 346 12.16 2.04 13.32
N MET A 347 12.13 1.00 12.48
CA MET A 347 11.20 -0.13 12.59
C MET A 347 11.95 -1.45 12.81
N THR A 348 11.35 -2.35 13.58
CA THR A 348 11.76 -3.77 13.54
C THR A 348 11.56 -4.35 12.16
N TRP A 349 12.19 -5.48 11.88
CA TRP A 349 12.07 -6.11 10.58
C TRP A 349 10.63 -6.50 10.23
N GLN A 350 9.88 -7.05 11.19
CA GLN A 350 8.45 -7.34 10.99
C GLN A 350 7.63 -6.07 10.81
N GLN A 351 7.87 -5.03 11.61
CA GLN A 351 7.20 -3.74 11.45
C GLN A 351 7.46 -3.10 10.07
N ALA A 352 8.65 -3.32 9.49
CA ALA A 352 8.97 -2.85 8.15
C ALA A 352 8.13 -3.56 7.08
N LEU A 353 7.96 -4.88 7.18
CA LEU A 353 7.10 -5.66 6.29
C LEU A 353 5.63 -5.25 6.45
N ASP A 354 5.16 -5.13 7.69
CA ASP A 354 3.80 -4.71 8.02
C ASP A 354 3.50 -3.28 7.52
N TYR A 355 4.49 -2.38 7.61
CA TYR A 355 4.38 -1.01 7.10
C TYR A 355 4.15 -0.99 5.59
N ILE A 356 4.88 -1.82 4.84
CA ILE A 356 4.68 -1.93 3.39
C ILE A 356 3.32 -2.55 3.06
N ALA A 357 2.89 -3.58 3.79
CA ALA A 357 1.56 -4.16 3.62
C ALA A 357 0.47 -3.11 3.86
N ALA A 358 0.58 -2.32 4.93
CA ALA A 358 -0.36 -1.24 5.25
C ALA A 358 -0.34 -0.10 4.20
N MET A 359 0.83 0.22 3.64
CA MET A 359 0.95 1.17 2.53
C MET A 359 0.15 0.70 1.31
N ASN A 360 0.30 -0.57 0.95
CA ASN A 360 -0.41 -1.17 -0.18
C ASN A 360 -1.92 -1.27 0.05
N SER A 361 -2.37 -1.54 1.28
CA SER A 361 -3.80 -1.62 1.61
C SER A 361 -4.48 -0.26 1.86
N SER A 362 -3.75 0.86 1.80
CA SER A 362 -4.29 2.20 2.06
C SER A 362 -4.30 3.05 0.79
N ALA A 363 -3.74 4.27 0.79
CA ALA A 363 -3.72 5.16 -0.37
C ALA A 363 -2.61 4.82 -1.39
N GLY A 364 -1.73 3.86 -1.06
CA GLY A 364 -0.55 3.58 -1.87
C GLY A 364 0.47 4.70 -1.86
N LEU A 365 1.44 4.63 -2.77
CA LEU A 365 2.41 5.70 -3.05
C LEU A 365 2.51 5.87 -4.56
N CYS A 366 2.41 7.12 -5.03
CA CYS A 366 2.45 7.47 -6.45
C CYS A 366 1.37 6.79 -7.32
N GLY A 367 0.21 6.47 -6.74
CA GLY A 367 -0.87 5.75 -7.43
C GLY A 367 -0.66 4.24 -7.50
N TYR A 368 0.32 3.70 -6.78
CA TYR A 368 0.67 2.28 -6.81
C TYR A 368 0.53 1.61 -5.44
N HIS A 369 0.16 0.33 -5.47
CA HIS A 369 -0.15 -0.52 -4.30
C HIS A 369 0.62 -1.86 -4.33
N ASP A 370 1.66 -1.97 -5.14
CA ASP A 370 2.52 -3.14 -5.33
C ASP A 370 3.93 -2.90 -4.75
N TRP A 371 4.03 -2.09 -3.70
CA TRP A 371 5.30 -1.80 -3.01
C TRP A 371 5.77 -3.01 -2.21
N ARG A 372 7.09 -3.15 -2.07
CA ARG A 372 7.72 -4.18 -1.25
C ARG A 372 8.90 -3.60 -0.50
N LEU A 373 9.30 -4.28 0.57
CA LEU A 373 10.63 -4.10 1.14
C LEU A 373 11.65 -4.74 0.18
N PRO A 374 12.71 -4.03 -0.25
CA PRO A 374 13.65 -4.53 -1.25
C PRO A 374 14.35 -5.78 -0.73
N ASN A 375 14.56 -6.75 -1.60
CA ASN A 375 15.48 -7.84 -1.27
C ASN A 375 16.94 -7.33 -1.27
N LYS A 376 17.86 -8.19 -0.83
CA LYS A 376 19.28 -7.84 -0.71
C LYS A 376 19.88 -7.30 -2.01
N ASN A 377 19.51 -7.86 -3.15
CA ASN A 377 20.07 -7.46 -4.45
C ASN A 377 19.46 -6.15 -4.96
N GLU A 378 18.16 -5.93 -4.73
CA GLU A 378 17.48 -4.67 -5.03
C GLU A 378 18.10 -3.51 -4.28
N LEU A 379 18.26 -3.62 -2.95
CA LEU A 379 18.84 -2.54 -2.16
C LEU A 379 20.32 -2.30 -2.52
N ARG A 380 21.09 -3.38 -2.75
CA ARG A 380 22.50 -3.31 -3.16
C ARG A 380 22.69 -2.64 -4.52
N SER A 381 21.67 -2.55 -5.36
CA SER A 381 21.77 -1.84 -6.64
C SER A 381 22.12 -0.35 -6.47
N PHE A 382 21.88 0.25 -5.31
CA PHE A 382 22.33 1.61 -4.99
C PHE A 382 23.83 1.73 -4.69
N ALA A 383 24.55 0.62 -4.54
CA ALA A 383 25.98 0.64 -4.24
C ALA A 383 26.76 1.46 -5.27
N HIS A 384 27.53 2.43 -4.77
CA HIS A 384 28.44 3.24 -5.57
C HIS A 384 29.83 3.23 -4.93
N TYR A 385 30.68 2.31 -5.37
CA TYR A 385 32.03 2.13 -4.85
C TYR A 385 33.02 3.24 -5.31
N GLY A 386 32.51 4.22 -6.06
CA GLY A 386 33.15 5.47 -6.46
C GLY A 386 32.84 6.65 -5.51
N GLN A 387 31.99 6.46 -4.49
CA GLN A 387 31.66 7.48 -3.48
C GLN A 387 32.18 7.11 -2.09
N SER A 388 32.56 8.11 -1.32
CA SER A 388 32.90 7.95 0.11
C SER A 388 31.66 7.95 1.02
N SER A 389 30.49 8.32 0.49
CA SER A 389 29.20 8.23 1.19
C SER A 389 28.06 8.14 0.18
N ILE A 390 27.41 6.98 0.09
CA ILE A 390 26.28 6.76 -0.83
C ILE A 390 25.07 7.58 -0.38
N SER A 391 24.80 7.67 0.92
CA SER A 391 23.70 8.48 1.47
C SER A 391 23.87 9.97 1.15
N THR A 392 25.10 10.50 1.26
CA THR A 392 25.38 11.89 0.87
C THR A 392 25.19 12.10 -0.62
N TRP A 393 25.68 11.16 -1.44
CA TRP A 393 25.51 11.21 -2.89
C TRP A 393 24.03 11.17 -3.31
N LEU A 394 23.23 10.26 -2.74
CA LEU A 394 21.80 10.14 -3.05
C LEU A 394 20.98 11.34 -2.54
N ASN A 395 21.33 11.93 -1.40
CA ASN A 395 20.70 13.16 -0.91
C ASN A 395 21.08 14.42 -1.71
N ASN A 396 22.03 14.32 -2.66
CA ASN A 396 22.32 15.42 -3.55
C ASN A 396 21.10 15.69 -4.46
N ALA A 397 20.70 16.95 -4.57
CA ALA A 397 19.53 17.36 -5.36
C ALA A 397 19.55 16.85 -6.82
N SER A 398 20.73 16.60 -7.39
CA SER A 398 20.89 16.02 -8.73
C SER A 398 20.40 14.57 -8.86
N GLN A 399 20.37 13.80 -7.77
CA GLN A 399 19.86 12.41 -7.77
C GLN A 399 18.35 12.36 -7.50
N GLY A 400 17.81 13.40 -6.85
CA GLY A 400 16.37 13.56 -6.61
C GLY A 400 15.84 12.93 -5.31
N PHE A 401 16.60 12.06 -4.64
CA PHE A 401 16.20 11.46 -3.37
C PHE A 401 16.30 12.44 -2.20
N SER A 402 15.62 12.11 -1.11
CA SER A 402 15.62 12.88 0.14
C SER A 402 15.55 11.96 1.36
N ASN A 403 16.05 12.44 2.50
CA ASN A 403 16.08 11.72 3.77
C ASN A 403 16.73 10.34 3.69
N VAL A 404 17.75 10.17 2.85
CA VAL A 404 18.52 8.92 2.80
C VAL A 404 19.31 8.79 4.09
N GLY A 405 18.90 7.85 4.92
CA GLY A 405 19.54 7.51 6.19
C GLY A 405 20.81 6.68 6.01
N LEU A 406 21.33 6.18 7.12
CA LEU A 406 22.58 5.40 7.12
C LEU A 406 22.37 3.90 6.97
N PHE A 407 21.20 3.36 7.33
CA PHE A 407 21.03 1.91 7.40
C PHE A 407 19.61 1.46 7.11
N TYR A 408 19.47 0.44 6.28
CA TYR A 408 18.19 0.00 5.73
C TYR A 408 17.99 -1.49 5.82
N TRP A 409 16.75 -1.88 6.08
CA TRP A 409 16.31 -3.26 6.00
C TRP A 409 16.24 -3.78 4.56
N THR A 410 16.46 -5.08 4.42
CA THR A 410 16.07 -5.84 3.24
C THR A 410 15.02 -6.89 3.64
N SER A 411 14.26 -7.43 2.68
CA SER A 411 13.32 -8.53 2.91
C SER A 411 13.97 -9.93 2.95
N THR A 412 15.30 -10.01 2.78
CA THR A 412 16.05 -11.27 2.75
C THR A 412 16.51 -11.67 4.17
N THR A 413 16.14 -12.86 4.63
CA THR A 413 16.61 -13.44 5.90
C THR A 413 18.10 -13.83 5.81
N TYR A 414 18.85 -13.66 6.89
CA TYR A 414 20.25 -14.06 6.97
C TYR A 414 20.36 -15.53 7.41
N MET A 415 21.06 -16.36 6.63
CA MET A 415 21.03 -17.84 6.79
C MET A 415 22.33 -18.45 7.31
N PHE A 416 23.45 -17.72 7.29
CA PHE A 416 24.73 -18.26 7.71
C PHE A 416 24.76 -18.51 9.23
N ASN A 417 25.43 -19.58 9.65
CA ASN A 417 25.44 -20.08 11.03
C ASN A 417 24.04 -20.33 11.62
N SER A 418 23.04 -20.62 10.77
CA SER A 418 21.64 -20.83 11.19
C SER A 418 21.04 -19.64 11.94
N LEU A 419 21.52 -18.42 11.65
CA LEU A 419 21.08 -17.19 12.31
C LEU A 419 19.81 -16.61 11.66
N THR A 420 18.78 -17.43 11.51
CA THR A 420 17.50 -17.08 10.83
C THR A 420 16.62 -16.09 11.58
N SER A 421 16.96 -15.79 12.84
CA SER A 421 16.42 -14.66 13.62
C SER A 421 17.05 -13.31 13.25
N TYR A 422 17.94 -13.29 12.27
CA TYR A 422 18.56 -12.12 11.68
C TYR A 422 18.10 -11.94 10.24
N ALA A 423 18.10 -10.71 9.76
CA ALA A 423 17.88 -10.37 8.36
C ALA A 423 19.07 -9.58 7.82
N TRP A 424 19.21 -9.53 6.51
CA TRP A 424 20.19 -8.68 5.87
C TRP A 424 19.76 -7.21 5.98
N GLY A 425 20.72 -6.36 6.31
CA GLY A 425 20.56 -4.92 6.16
C GLY A 425 21.83 -4.28 5.60
N MET A 426 21.65 -3.11 5.00
CA MET A 426 22.72 -2.42 4.27
C MET A 426 23.01 -1.05 4.86
N SER A 427 24.29 -0.77 5.09
CA SER A 427 24.82 0.57 5.34
C SER A 427 24.83 1.37 4.05
N MET A 428 24.19 2.54 4.03
CA MET A 428 24.26 3.51 2.93
C MET A 428 25.48 4.41 3.04
N SER A 429 26.40 4.18 3.98
CA SER A 429 27.70 4.85 3.95
C SER A 429 28.56 4.30 2.81
N ASP A 430 28.59 2.97 2.70
CA ASP A 430 29.60 2.22 1.95
C ASP A 430 29.05 0.96 1.26
N ALA A 431 27.73 0.73 1.29
CA ALA A 431 27.08 -0.50 0.81
C ALA A 431 27.47 -1.76 1.59
N TYR A 432 27.96 -1.62 2.82
CA TYR A 432 28.26 -2.76 3.67
C TYR A 432 26.99 -3.53 4.04
N LEU A 433 26.86 -4.74 3.48
CA LEU A 433 25.79 -5.69 3.79
C LEU A 433 26.16 -6.56 4.99
N SER A 434 25.31 -6.56 6.00
CA SER A 434 25.55 -7.29 7.25
C SER A 434 24.28 -7.86 7.85
N MET A 435 24.46 -8.86 8.71
CA MET A 435 23.38 -9.42 9.51
C MET A 435 22.93 -8.43 10.58
N GLN A 436 21.62 -8.28 10.75
CA GLN A 436 21.03 -7.48 11.82
C GLN A 436 19.92 -8.27 12.51
N PRO A 437 19.80 -8.22 13.84
CA PRO A 437 18.76 -8.95 14.57
C PRO A 437 17.38 -8.41 14.16
N LYS A 438 16.41 -9.28 13.84
CA LYS A 438 15.07 -8.87 13.37
C LYS A 438 14.34 -7.95 14.36
N GLY A 439 14.70 -8.00 15.65
CA GLY A 439 14.19 -7.10 16.69
C GLY A 439 14.84 -5.71 16.77
N GLY A 440 15.88 -5.42 15.98
CA GLY A 440 16.53 -4.11 15.94
C GLY A 440 15.76 -3.10 15.08
N GLY A 441 15.92 -1.80 15.34
CA GLY A 441 15.22 -0.73 14.62
C GLY A 441 16.05 -0.10 13.50
N TYR A 442 15.57 -0.16 12.25
CA TYR A 442 16.26 0.44 11.09
C TYR A 442 15.25 1.05 10.10
N SER A 443 15.76 1.77 9.08
CA SER A 443 14.92 2.44 8.09
C SER A 443 14.37 1.49 7.03
N VAL A 444 13.26 1.91 6.43
CA VAL A 444 12.52 1.17 5.40
C VAL A 444 12.51 2.00 4.13
N TRP A 445 12.86 1.39 2.99
CA TRP A 445 12.83 2.05 1.69
C TRP A 445 11.97 1.26 0.72
N PRO A 446 10.73 1.69 0.46
CA PRO A 446 9.84 1.00 -0.47
C PRO A 446 10.40 0.97 -1.89
N VAL A 447 10.29 -0.19 -2.54
CA VAL A 447 10.59 -0.41 -3.96
C VAL A 447 9.41 -1.09 -4.66
N ARG A 448 9.27 -0.88 -5.97
CA ARG A 448 8.28 -1.58 -6.81
C ARG A 448 8.78 -1.79 -8.24
N GLY A 449 7.99 -2.50 -9.04
CA GLY A 449 8.28 -2.83 -10.44
C GLY A 449 8.99 -4.17 -10.62
N GLU A 450 9.23 -4.55 -11.88
CA GLU A 450 9.94 -5.77 -12.30
C GLU A 450 11.20 -5.38 -13.12
N ASP A 451 12.17 -6.28 -13.19
CA ASP A 451 13.52 -6.00 -13.66
C ASP A 451 13.85 -6.54 -15.07
N ASN A 452 12.90 -7.18 -15.74
CA ASN A 452 13.18 -8.03 -16.92
C ASN A 452 13.52 -7.29 -18.23
N THR A 453 13.47 -5.96 -18.28
CA THR A 453 13.74 -5.17 -19.52
C THR A 453 14.75 -4.05 -19.32
N SER A 454 15.36 -3.94 -18.14
CA SER A 454 16.30 -2.88 -17.82
C SER A 454 17.71 -3.17 -18.37
N PRO A 455 18.57 -2.13 -18.46
CA PRO A 455 19.97 -2.33 -18.86
C PRO A 455 20.74 -3.31 -17.97
N ALA A 456 20.46 -3.32 -16.67
CA ALA A 456 21.04 -4.23 -15.70
C ALA A 456 19.94 -4.86 -14.83
N PRO A 457 19.28 -5.93 -15.33
CA PRO A 457 18.32 -6.70 -14.55
C PRO A 457 18.99 -7.23 -13.29
N LEU A 458 18.25 -7.22 -12.18
CA LEU A 458 18.75 -7.81 -10.94
C LEU A 458 18.46 -9.30 -10.96
N TYR A 459 18.93 -10.02 -9.96
CA TYR A 459 18.77 -11.48 -9.89
C TYR A 459 18.16 -11.86 -8.56
N ARG A 460 17.42 -12.96 -8.56
CA ARG A 460 16.92 -13.56 -7.32
C ARG A 460 18.08 -13.88 -6.39
N THR A 461 17.86 -13.67 -5.09
CA THR A 461 18.80 -14.03 -4.02
C THR A 461 18.98 -15.55 -3.88
N GLY A 462 17.98 -16.30 -4.36
CA GLY A 462 17.88 -17.75 -4.19
C GLY A 462 17.08 -18.17 -2.98
N GLN A 463 16.75 -17.23 -2.07
CA GLN A 463 15.94 -17.52 -0.88
C GLN A 463 14.52 -17.94 -1.28
N THR A 464 14.07 -19.09 -0.77
CA THR A 464 12.71 -19.61 -1.02
C THR A 464 11.95 -19.90 0.27
N THR A 465 12.65 -19.92 1.41
CA THR A 465 12.05 -20.17 2.73
C THR A 465 11.83 -18.85 3.47
N CYS A 466 10.66 -18.72 4.12
CA CYS A 466 10.32 -17.58 4.96
C CYS A 466 10.47 -17.94 6.44
N TYR A 467 10.80 -16.94 7.26
CA TYR A 467 11.11 -17.15 8.67
C TYR A 467 10.42 -16.11 9.54
N ASP A 468 9.90 -16.54 10.68
CA ASP A 468 9.33 -15.65 11.69
C ASP A 468 10.42 -14.82 12.41
N GLN A 469 10.01 -14.01 13.39
CA GLN A 469 10.91 -13.17 14.18
C GLN A 469 11.90 -13.99 15.04
N ALA A 470 11.50 -15.18 15.49
CA ALA A 470 12.36 -16.08 16.27
C ALA A 470 13.32 -16.89 15.38
N GLY A 471 13.14 -16.85 14.06
CA GLY A 471 13.92 -17.59 13.07
C GLY A 471 13.37 -18.99 12.77
N ALA A 472 12.16 -19.32 13.19
CA ALA A 472 11.51 -20.56 12.78
C ALA A 472 10.97 -20.42 11.34
N ALA A 473 11.12 -21.47 10.55
CA ALA A 473 10.54 -21.52 9.20
C ALA A 473 9.01 -21.41 9.29
N THR A 474 8.42 -20.63 8.41
CA THR A 474 6.97 -20.38 8.35
C THR A 474 6.48 -20.38 6.90
N SER A 475 5.16 -20.40 6.72
CA SER A 475 4.55 -20.21 5.40
C SER A 475 4.92 -18.84 4.85
N CYS A 476 5.28 -18.77 3.56
CA CYS A 476 5.62 -17.53 2.90
C CYS A 476 4.40 -16.65 2.57
N ALA A 477 3.20 -17.22 2.46
CA ALA A 477 2.03 -16.50 2.01
C ALA A 477 1.69 -15.29 2.91
N GLY A 478 1.62 -14.10 2.32
CA GLY A 478 1.28 -12.85 2.98
C GLY A 478 2.37 -12.29 3.89
N THR A 479 3.61 -12.77 3.79
CA THR A 479 4.70 -12.36 4.69
C THR A 479 5.46 -11.13 4.21
N GLY A 480 5.42 -10.80 2.92
CA GLY A 480 6.23 -9.74 2.33
C GLY A 480 7.72 -10.10 2.17
N GLN A 481 8.13 -11.31 2.52
CA GLN A 481 9.54 -11.71 2.55
C GLN A 481 10.07 -12.08 1.16
N ASP A 482 11.38 -12.05 1.00
CA ASP A 482 12.05 -12.38 -0.27
C ASP A 482 11.67 -13.78 -0.80
N GLY A 483 11.54 -14.75 0.12
CA GLY A 483 11.11 -16.12 -0.21
C GLY A 483 9.68 -16.24 -0.75
N GLU A 484 8.81 -15.27 -0.49
CA GLU A 484 7.44 -15.22 -1.05
C GLU A 484 7.47 -14.69 -2.48
N TRP A 485 8.16 -13.57 -2.70
CA TRP A 485 8.04 -12.80 -3.93
C TRP A 485 9.04 -13.20 -5.00
N LEU A 486 10.19 -13.78 -4.62
CA LEU A 486 11.23 -14.27 -5.53
C LEU A 486 11.59 -13.23 -6.60
N LYS A 487 11.74 -11.96 -6.20
CA LYS A 487 11.94 -10.84 -7.12
C LYS A 487 13.32 -10.88 -7.74
N GLY A 488 13.36 -10.49 -9.01
CA GLY A 488 14.55 -10.48 -9.83
C GLY A 488 14.52 -11.56 -10.93
N ALA A 489 15.48 -11.47 -11.86
CA ALA A 489 15.68 -12.46 -12.90
C ALA A 489 15.86 -13.87 -12.31
N ALA A 490 15.05 -14.80 -12.81
CA ALA A 490 15.10 -16.20 -12.41
C ALA A 490 16.43 -16.85 -12.80
N TRP A 491 16.95 -17.73 -11.94
CA TRP A 491 18.15 -18.47 -12.26
C TRP A 491 17.88 -19.48 -13.38
N PRO A 492 18.80 -19.63 -14.35
CA PRO A 492 18.72 -20.72 -15.31
C PRO A 492 18.82 -22.09 -14.62
N THR A 493 18.21 -23.11 -15.21
CA THR A 493 18.33 -24.50 -14.76
C THR A 493 19.02 -25.32 -15.85
N ALA A 494 20.21 -25.89 -15.65
CA ALA A 494 21.15 -25.63 -14.55
C ALA A 494 21.76 -24.21 -14.65
N ARG A 495 22.11 -23.60 -13.51
CA ARG A 495 22.72 -22.26 -13.44
C ARG A 495 24.18 -22.29 -13.86
N PHE A 496 24.94 -23.25 -13.37
CA PHE A 496 26.36 -23.38 -13.69
C PHE A 496 26.58 -24.50 -14.69
N THR A 497 27.56 -24.32 -15.57
CA THR A 497 27.97 -25.32 -16.57
C THR A 497 29.47 -25.51 -16.48
N THR A 498 29.89 -26.72 -16.10
CA THR A 498 31.30 -27.12 -16.12
C THR A 498 31.76 -27.30 -17.56
N ASN A 499 32.86 -26.66 -17.91
CA ASN A 499 33.48 -26.73 -19.22
C ASN A 499 34.60 -27.78 -19.25
N SER A 500 34.98 -28.22 -20.44
CA SER A 500 36.04 -29.23 -20.62
C SER A 500 37.43 -28.77 -20.20
N ASP A 501 37.64 -27.46 -20.09
CA ASP A 501 38.89 -26.81 -19.68
C ASP A 501 39.00 -26.57 -18.17
N THR A 502 38.14 -27.21 -17.37
CA THR A 502 38.06 -27.04 -15.91
C THR A 502 37.71 -25.61 -15.46
N THR A 503 37.00 -24.86 -16.31
CA THR A 503 36.28 -23.65 -15.92
C THR A 503 34.79 -23.94 -15.70
N VAL A 504 34.07 -23.02 -15.07
CA VAL A 504 32.63 -23.09 -14.84
C VAL A 504 31.98 -21.81 -15.34
N THR A 505 31.03 -21.92 -16.27
CA THR A 505 30.23 -20.79 -16.76
C THR A 505 28.98 -20.62 -15.91
N ASP A 506 28.79 -19.43 -15.33
CA ASP A 506 27.54 -19.01 -14.70
C ASP A 506 26.58 -18.53 -15.79
N ARG A 507 25.55 -19.32 -16.11
CA ARG A 507 24.56 -18.99 -17.15
C ARG A 507 23.66 -17.82 -16.75
N LEU A 508 23.62 -17.44 -15.47
CA LEU A 508 22.91 -16.25 -15.03
C LEU A 508 23.64 -14.98 -15.50
N SER A 509 24.93 -14.86 -15.22
CA SER A 509 25.73 -13.66 -15.51
C SER A 509 26.51 -13.74 -16.83
N GLY A 510 26.66 -14.93 -17.41
CA GLY A 510 27.52 -15.18 -18.57
C GLY A 510 29.02 -15.19 -18.24
N LEU A 511 29.40 -15.03 -16.97
CA LEU A 511 30.79 -15.05 -16.51
C LEU A 511 31.33 -16.47 -16.44
N THR A 512 32.61 -16.63 -16.73
CA THR A 512 33.31 -17.91 -16.60
C THR A 512 34.37 -17.81 -15.51
N TRP A 513 34.33 -18.78 -14.59
CA TRP A 513 35.14 -18.81 -13.37
C TRP A 513 36.09 -20.00 -13.40
N ALA A 514 37.25 -19.88 -12.75
CA ALA A 514 38.07 -21.06 -12.47
C ALA A 514 37.29 -22.02 -11.55
N SER A 515 37.26 -23.33 -11.86
CA SER A 515 36.54 -24.31 -11.02
C SER A 515 37.18 -24.50 -9.64
N ILE A 516 38.49 -24.28 -9.52
CA ILE A 516 39.24 -24.38 -8.28
C ILE A 516 39.31 -23.00 -7.61
N ALA A 517 38.64 -22.86 -6.47
CA ALA A 517 38.45 -21.58 -5.78
C ALA A 517 39.48 -21.30 -4.66
N ASN A 518 40.69 -21.87 -4.70
CA ASN A 518 41.72 -21.71 -3.65
C ASN A 518 43.05 -21.08 -4.09
N THR A 519 43.08 -20.33 -5.20
CA THR A 519 44.29 -19.64 -5.69
C THR A 519 45.48 -20.61 -5.84
N PRO A 520 45.41 -21.61 -6.75
CA PRO A 520 46.40 -22.68 -6.82
C PRO A 520 47.77 -22.21 -7.30
N THR A 521 48.84 -22.92 -6.92
CA THR A 521 50.15 -22.70 -7.53
C THR A 521 50.15 -23.21 -8.98
N VAL A 522 50.48 -22.35 -9.93
CA VAL A 522 50.58 -22.70 -11.36
C VAL A 522 52.04 -22.77 -11.74
N THR A 523 52.51 -23.97 -12.05
CA THR A 523 53.90 -24.22 -12.45
C THR A 523 54.11 -23.79 -13.90
N GLY A 524 54.94 -22.77 -14.10
CA GLY A 524 55.29 -22.25 -15.41
C GLY A 524 56.43 -21.25 -15.31
N THR A 525 56.64 -20.43 -16.35
CA THR A 525 57.73 -19.43 -16.38
C THR A 525 57.15 -18.05 -16.71
N PRO A 526 56.93 -17.17 -15.71
CA PRO A 526 57.22 -17.35 -14.28
C PRO A 526 56.21 -18.29 -13.60
N SER A 527 56.62 -18.90 -12.48
CA SER A 527 55.73 -19.70 -11.64
C SER A 527 54.80 -18.79 -10.84
N CYS A 528 53.49 -19.08 -10.83
CA CYS A 528 52.51 -18.31 -10.07
C CYS A 528 52.33 -18.94 -8.70
N THR A 529 52.95 -18.37 -7.67
CA THR A 529 52.82 -18.85 -6.29
C THR A 529 51.37 -18.66 -5.81
N GLY A 530 50.71 -19.76 -5.48
CA GLY A 530 49.35 -19.78 -4.96
C GLY A 530 49.24 -19.40 -3.48
N GLY A 531 48.05 -19.63 -2.91
CA GLY A 531 47.69 -19.28 -1.54
C GLY A 531 47.14 -17.85 -1.41
N ALA A 532 46.85 -17.44 -0.17
CA ALA A 532 46.28 -16.13 0.12
C ALA A 532 47.27 -15.01 -0.25
N GLN A 533 46.78 -14.01 -0.98
CA GLN A 533 47.54 -12.89 -1.53
C GLN A 533 47.17 -11.59 -0.79
N ASN A 534 48.14 -10.70 -0.60
CA ASN A 534 47.79 -9.30 -0.36
C ASN A 534 47.18 -8.68 -1.63
N TRP A 535 46.56 -7.52 -1.50
CA TRP A 535 45.74 -6.96 -2.58
C TRP A 535 46.54 -6.68 -3.87
N GLN A 536 47.77 -6.14 -3.75
CA GLN A 536 48.63 -5.93 -4.91
C GLN A 536 49.13 -7.25 -5.50
N SER A 537 49.50 -8.21 -4.65
CA SER A 537 49.90 -9.55 -5.09
C SER A 537 48.76 -10.32 -5.77
N ALA A 538 47.49 -10.03 -5.46
CA ALA A 538 46.34 -10.60 -6.14
C ALA A 538 46.33 -10.21 -7.63
N PHE A 539 46.56 -8.94 -7.96
CA PHE A 539 46.69 -8.49 -9.35
C PHE A 539 47.92 -9.08 -10.05
N ASN A 540 49.05 -9.14 -9.34
CA ASN A 540 50.27 -9.77 -9.87
C ASN A 540 50.06 -11.26 -10.16
N TYR A 541 49.31 -11.96 -9.30
CA TYR A 541 48.96 -13.36 -9.49
C TYR A 541 48.08 -13.55 -10.72
N ILE A 542 47.04 -12.72 -10.91
CA ILE A 542 46.22 -12.70 -12.13
C ILE A 542 47.07 -12.47 -13.39
N ALA A 543 47.99 -11.49 -13.36
CA ALA A 543 48.90 -11.23 -14.47
C ALA A 543 49.77 -12.46 -14.78
N CYS A 544 50.26 -13.15 -13.74
CA CYS A 544 51.01 -14.39 -13.89
C CYS A 544 50.16 -15.53 -14.51
N LEU A 545 48.91 -15.69 -14.09
CA LEU A 545 47.99 -16.68 -14.69
C LEU A 545 47.83 -16.44 -16.20
N ASN A 546 47.72 -15.18 -16.61
CA ASN A 546 47.58 -14.81 -18.01
C ASN A 546 48.84 -15.10 -18.83
N VAL A 547 50.03 -14.86 -18.28
CA VAL A 547 51.31 -15.24 -18.94
C VAL A 547 51.39 -16.74 -19.18
N ASN A 548 50.88 -17.54 -18.23
CA ASN A 548 50.92 -19.00 -18.30
C ASN A 548 49.76 -19.65 -19.05
N ASN A 549 48.87 -18.85 -19.68
CA ASN A 549 47.62 -19.33 -20.29
C ASN A 549 46.87 -20.30 -19.37
N TYR A 550 46.68 -19.91 -18.10
CA TYR A 550 46.04 -20.77 -17.11
C TYR A 550 44.69 -21.28 -17.59
N LEU A 551 44.51 -22.60 -17.58
CA LEU A 551 43.33 -23.31 -18.12
C LEU A 551 43.05 -23.02 -19.60
N GLY A 552 44.08 -22.68 -20.38
CA GLY A 552 43.96 -22.33 -21.80
C GLY A 552 43.57 -20.87 -22.07
N HIS A 553 43.51 -20.01 -21.05
CA HIS A 553 43.04 -18.63 -21.15
C HIS A 553 44.05 -17.61 -20.62
N ASN A 554 44.04 -16.41 -21.19
CA ASN A 554 44.96 -15.32 -20.86
C ASN A 554 44.26 -13.96 -20.63
N ASP A 555 42.95 -14.00 -20.43
CA ASP A 555 42.06 -12.87 -20.19
C ASP A 555 41.46 -12.90 -18.78
N TRP A 556 42.10 -13.60 -17.84
CA TRP A 556 41.69 -13.63 -16.44
C TRP A 556 41.80 -12.23 -15.81
N ARG A 557 40.85 -11.92 -14.92
CA ARG A 557 40.89 -10.75 -14.05
C ARG A 557 40.53 -11.11 -12.61
N LEU A 558 40.87 -10.20 -11.71
CA LEU A 558 40.25 -10.16 -10.39
C LEU A 558 38.81 -9.62 -10.56
N PRO A 559 37.78 -10.33 -10.06
CA PRO A 559 36.39 -9.89 -10.17
C PRO A 559 36.14 -8.64 -9.33
N ASN A 560 35.20 -7.80 -9.77
CA ASN A 560 34.70 -6.71 -8.93
C ASN A 560 33.68 -7.21 -7.90
N VAL A 561 33.27 -6.36 -6.94
CA VAL A 561 32.35 -6.75 -5.87
C VAL A 561 31.01 -7.26 -6.41
N ASN A 562 30.51 -6.69 -7.51
CA ASN A 562 29.24 -7.09 -8.11
C ASN A 562 29.32 -8.49 -8.73
N GLU A 563 30.43 -8.81 -9.38
CA GLU A 563 30.70 -10.14 -9.96
C GLU A 563 30.86 -11.21 -8.88
N LEU A 564 31.59 -10.95 -7.78
CA LEU A 564 31.72 -11.92 -6.70
C LEU A 564 30.38 -12.17 -5.98
N GLN A 565 29.62 -11.12 -5.70
CA GLN A 565 28.32 -11.22 -5.04
C GLN A 565 27.27 -11.90 -5.92
N SER A 566 27.44 -11.96 -7.24
CA SER A 566 26.49 -12.69 -8.08
C SER A 566 26.49 -14.19 -7.77
N LEU A 567 27.59 -14.75 -7.27
CA LEU A 567 27.71 -16.18 -6.94
C LEU A 567 26.92 -16.61 -5.70
N SER A 568 26.36 -15.69 -4.91
CA SER A 568 25.67 -16.05 -3.66
C SER A 568 24.37 -16.82 -3.90
N ASN A 569 24.05 -17.73 -2.96
CA ASN A 569 22.74 -18.34 -2.80
C ASN A 569 22.30 -18.17 -1.34
N ASP A 570 21.39 -17.23 -1.09
CA ASP A 570 20.99 -16.86 0.26
C ASP A 570 20.20 -17.95 1.00
N ASP A 571 19.64 -18.95 0.31
CA ASP A 571 18.96 -20.10 0.95
C ASP A 571 19.94 -21.17 1.45
N SER A 572 21.17 -21.17 0.93
CA SER A 572 22.13 -22.25 1.18
C SER A 572 22.79 -22.18 2.57
N GLY A 573 22.78 -21.02 3.23
CA GLY A 573 23.35 -20.83 4.57
C GLY A 573 24.75 -21.45 4.71
N ASN A 574 24.95 -22.28 5.75
CA ASN A 574 26.22 -22.99 5.97
C ASN A 574 26.61 -23.97 4.85
N SER A 575 25.65 -24.38 4.03
CA SER A 575 25.85 -25.32 2.94
C SER A 575 26.27 -24.66 1.64
N ALA A 576 26.54 -23.34 1.61
CA ALA A 576 26.93 -22.64 0.40
C ALA A 576 28.18 -23.22 -0.29
N GLY A 577 29.22 -23.58 0.47
CA GLY A 577 30.41 -24.25 -0.08
C GLY A 577 30.08 -25.62 -0.64
N THR A 578 29.23 -26.39 0.06
CA THR A 578 28.72 -27.69 -0.41
C THR A 578 27.88 -27.52 -1.68
N TRP A 579 27.02 -26.51 -1.74
CA TRP A 579 26.21 -26.18 -2.90
C TRP A 579 27.10 -25.81 -4.09
N LEU A 580 28.08 -24.91 -3.93
CA LEU A 580 29.04 -24.60 -4.99
C LEU A 580 29.81 -25.83 -5.46
N ASN A 581 30.16 -26.76 -4.55
CA ASN A 581 30.77 -28.03 -4.93
C ASN A 581 29.85 -28.87 -5.83
N THR A 582 28.54 -28.92 -5.54
CA THR A 582 27.58 -29.61 -6.43
C THR A 582 27.37 -28.87 -7.76
N GLN A 583 27.73 -27.59 -7.85
CA GLN A 583 27.70 -26.80 -9.09
C GLN A 583 28.96 -26.93 -9.95
N GLY A 584 29.95 -27.73 -9.54
CA GLY A 584 31.19 -27.97 -10.29
C GLY A 584 32.41 -27.18 -9.80
N PHE A 585 32.28 -26.44 -8.70
CA PHE A 585 33.42 -25.79 -8.04
C PHE A 585 34.10 -26.72 -7.04
N SER A 586 35.30 -26.34 -6.59
CA SER A 586 36.04 -27.08 -5.56
C SER A 586 36.96 -26.16 -4.77
N ASN A 587 37.36 -26.61 -3.58
CA ASN A 587 38.28 -25.90 -2.68
C ASN A 587 37.83 -24.48 -2.31
N PHE A 588 36.53 -24.29 -2.13
CA PHE A 588 35.95 -23.02 -1.68
C PHE A 588 36.65 -22.47 -0.42
N GLN A 589 36.99 -21.19 -0.46
CA GLN A 589 37.54 -20.39 0.64
C GLN A 589 36.52 -19.37 1.13
N PRO A 590 36.58 -18.94 2.40
CA PRO A 590 35.57 -18.05 2.96
C PRO A 590 35.64 -16.63 2.39
N ASN A 591 36.81 -16.13 1.98
CA ASN A 591 37.00 -14.70 1.71
C ASN A 591 37.85 -14.47 0.46
N TYR A 592 37.31 -13.71 -0.49
CA TYR A 592 37.96 -13.39 -1.76
C TYR A 592 38.16 -11.88 -1.94
N TRP A 593 39.33 -11.49 -2.43
CA TRP A 593 39.55 -10.13 -2.87
C TRP A 593 38.69 -9.78 -4.09
N SER A 594 38.10 -8.59 -4.05
CA SER A 594 37.61 -7.92 -5.26
C SER A 594 38.64 -6.94 -5.82
N SER A 595 38.41 -6.47 -7.04
CA SER A 595 39.19 -5.42 -7.69
C SER A 595 38.86 -3.99 -7.22
N ASP A 596 37.95 -3.82 -6.27
CA ASP A 596 37.47 -2.53 -5.78
C ASP A 596 38.19 -2.07 -4.50
N THR A 597 38.55 -0.79 -4.46
CA THR A 597 39.01 -0.10 -3.25
C THR A 597 37.83 0.31 -2.37
N HIS A 598 37.98 0.27 -1.05
CA HIS A 598 37.02 0.80 -0.09
C HIS A 598 37.22 2.31 0.08
N LEU A 599 36.32 3.15 -0.43
CA LEU A 599 36.60 4.59 -0.50
C LEU A 599 36.56 5.37 0.80
N VAL A 600 35.88 4.88 1.83
CA VAL A 600 35.97 5.50 3.17
C VAL A 600 37.37 5.33 3.75
N TYR A 601 38.04 4.23 3.40
CA TYR A 601 39.39 3.91 3.85
C TYR A 601 40.22 3.41 2.66
N PRO A 602 40.79 4.30 1.81
CA PRO A 602 41.41 3.89 0.54
C PRO A 602 42.60 2.91 0.66
N SER A 603 43.19 2.77 1.85
CA SER A 603 44.17 1.73 2.19
C SER A 603 43.55 0.33 2.38
N TYR A 604 42.23 0.21 2.25
CA TYR A 604 41.44 -1.01 2.34
C TYR A 604 40.85 -1.36 0.97
N GLY A 605 40.73 -2.65 0.70
CA GLY A 605 39.97 -3.18 -0.44
C GLY A 605 38.72 -3.91 0.04
N TRP A 606 37.80 -4.19 -0.88
CA TRP A 606 36.64 -5.01 -0.59
C TRP A 606 36.96 -6.50 -0.68
N VAL A 607 36.55 -7.24 0.35
CA VAL A 607 36.61 -8.69 0.45
C VAL A 607 35.19 -9.22 0.47
N VAL A 608 34.90 -10.21 -0.37
CA VAL A 608 33.58 -10.84 -0.45
C VAL A 608 33.65 -12.26 0.10
N ASN A 609 32.77 -12.53 1.05
CA ASN A 609 32.31 -13.86 1.41
C ASN A 609 30.94 -14.07 0.75
N VAL A 610 30.86 -14.97 -0.22
CA VAL A 610 29.63 -15.23 -0.98
C VAL A 610 28.50 -15.84 -0.14
N VAL A 611 28.74 -16.09 1.15
CA VAL A 611 27.81 -16.67 2.12
C VAL A 611 27.43 -15.68 3.22
N SER A 612 28.42 -15.09 3.88
CA SER A 612 28.22 -14.25 5.07
C SER A 612 28.32 -12.75 4.80
N GLY A 613 28.54 -12.34 3.54
CA GLY A 613 28.47 -10.95 3.11
C GLY A 613 29.83 -10.38 2.71
N MET A 614 29.92 -9.06 2.61
CA MET A 614 31.17 -8.38 2.24
C MET A 614 31.79 -7.67 3.44
N ALA A 615 33.08 -7.41 3.37
CA ALA A 615 33.80 -6.59 4.34
C ALA A 615 34.94 -5.79 3.70
N ALA A 616 35.38 -4.76 4.40
CA ALA A 616 36.59 -4.03 4.05
C ALA A 616 37.78 -4.62 4.82
N ALA A 617 38.90 -4.81 4.14
CA ALA A 617 40.14 -5.23 4.80
C ALA A 617 41.33 -4.44 4.28
N GLY A 618 42.32 -4.21 5.14
CA GLY A 618 43.55 -3.52 4.76
C GLY A 618 44.24 -4.23 3.60
N LYS A 619 44.72 -3.48 2.61
CA LYS A 619 45.34 -4.02 1.39
C LYS A 619 46.60 -4.86 1.64
N THR A 620 47.18 -4.75 2.84
CA THR A 620 48.31 -5.56 3.32
C THR A 620 47.91 -6.93 3.86
N SER A 621 46.62 -7.16 4.15
CA SER A 621 46.11 -8.46 4.62
C SER A 621 46.06 -9.48 3.49
N SER A 622 46.11 -10.77 3.80
CA SER A 622 46.10 -11.84 2.80
C SER A 622 44.73 -12.53 2.70
N TYR A 623 44.15 -12.56 1.50
CA TYR A 623 42.92 -13.26 1.16
C TYR A 623 43.02 -13.98 -0.19
N TYR A 624 42.05 -14.81 -0.52
CA TYR A 624 42.09 -15.61 -1.75
C TYR A 624 41.65 -14.81 -2.98
N VAL A 625 42.05 -15.31 -4.14
CA VAL A 625 41.71 -14.82 -5.47
C VAL A 625 40.90 -15.89 -6.18
N TRP A 626 39.75 -15.49 -6.71
CA TRP A 626 38.94 -16.32 -7.59
C TRP A 626 38.92 -15.69 -8.99
N PRO A 627 39.76 -16.18 -9.93
CA PRO A 627 39.85 -15.59 -11.26
C PRO A 627 38.53 -15.74 -12.02
N VAL A 628 38.10 -14.65 -12.65
CA VAL A 628 36.95 -14.61 -13.57
C VAL A 628 37.41 -14.15 -14.94
N ARG A 629 36.71 -14.62 -15.98
CA ARG A 629 36.89 -14.21 -17.38
C ARG A 629 35.55 -14.06 -18.08
N GLY A 630 35.60 -13.58 -19.33
CA GLY A 630 34.40 -13.15 -20.04
C GLY A 630 33.80 -11.90 -19.41
N GLY A 631 32.48 -11.74 -19.50
CA GLY A 631 31.75 -10.63 -18.90
C GLY A 631 31.48 -9.45 -19.82
N GLN A 632 30.46 -8.71 -19.40
CA GLN A 632 29.72 -7.64 -20.09
C GLN A 632 30.37 -6.27 -19.97
#